data_AF-A0A177SGV3-F1
#
_entry.id   AF-A0A177SGV3-F1
#
_cell.length_a   1.000
_cell.length_b   1.000
_cell.length_c   1.000
_cell.angle_alpha   90.00
_cell.angle_beta   90.00
_cell.angle_gamma   90.00
#
_symmetry.space_group_name_H-M   'P 1'
#
loop_
_entity.id
_entity.type
_entity.pdbx_description
1 polymer ?
#
loop_
_entity_poly.entity_id
_entity_poly.type
_entity_poly.pdbx_seq_one_letter_code
_entity_poly.pdbx_strand_id
1 'polypeptide(L)'
;MSLDTGNGNAELQPYRKQLDRINELLVDLLAERMQVCRLIARVKSARGIAIMQPLRVNATLDQVRALSGPRQLRPEYLDGLFRLIIEETCDEERRVMAVLEASPEGREPCAR
;
A
#
# COMPACT_ATOMS: atom_id res chain seq x y z
N MET A 1 31.88 26.21 27.60
CA MET A 1 30.91 26.60 26.55
C MET A 1 29.95 25.44 26.38
N SER A 2 28.88 25.41 27.16
CA SER A 2 27.82 24.40 27.05
C SER A 2 26.78 24.94 26.09
N LEU A 3 26.70 24.33 24.90
CA LEU A 3 25.70 24.70 23.90
C LEU A 3 24.36 24.10 24.30
N ASP A 4 23.49 24.97 24.80
CA ASP A 4 22.05 25.04 24.55
C ASP A 4 21.44 23.85 23.79
N THR A 5 21.30 22.71 24.49
CA THR A 5 20.59 21.54 23.96
C THR A 5 19.07 21.66 24.19
N GLY A 6 18.63 22.66 24.96
CA GLY A 6 17.24 22.90 25.31
C GLY A 6 16.45 23.66 24.23
N ASN A 7 17.09 24.62 23.54
CA ASN A 7 16.40 25.46 22.55
C ASN A 7 16.15 24.73 21.21
N GLY A 8 17.13 23.96 20.72
CA GLY A 8 16.99 23.25 19.44
C GLY A 8 15.87 22.20 19.45
N ASN A 9 15.63 21.53 20.58
CA ASN A 9 14.50 20.59 20.66
C ASN A 9 13.15 21.31 20.61
N ALA A 10 13.03 22.48 21.27
CA ALA A 10 11.81 23.28 21.27
C ALA A 10 11.47 23.81 19.87
N GLU A 11 12.48 24.24 19.10
CA GLU A 11 12.32 24.68 17.71
C GLU A 11 11.88 23.54 16.77
N LEU A 12 12.32 22.30 17.02
CA LEU A 12 11.96 21.13 16.22
C LEU A 12 10.56 20.56 16.51
N GLN A 13 10.01 20.79 17.71
CA GLN A 13 8.73 20.22 18.13
C GLN A 13 7.56 20.50 17.16
N PRO A 14 7.30 21.74 16.70
CA PRO A 14 6.19 21.99 15.78
C PRO A 14 6.32 21.21 14.46
N TYR A 15 7.54 21.11 13.91
CA TYR A 15 7.79 20.34 12.68
C TYR A 15 7.61 18.84 12.87
N ARG A 16 8.00 18.29 14.03
CA ARG A 16 7.76 16.89 14.37
C ARG A 16 6.27 16.58 14.49
N LYS A 17 5.48 17.45 15.14
CA LYS A 17 4.02 17.29 15.18
C LYS A 17 3.39 17.31 13.79
N GLN A 18 3.92 18.15 12.90
CA GLN A 18 3.47 18.16 11.50
C GLN A 18 3.82 16.84 10.80
N LEU A 19 5.02 16.29 11.01
CA LEU A 19 5.40 14.98 10.48
C LEU A 19 4.52 13.85 11.05
N ASP A 20 4.24 13.85 12.35
CA ASP A 20 3.37 12.86 12.99
C ASP A 20 1.98 12.85 12.36
N ARG A 21 1.39 14.04 12.14
CA ARG A 21 0.11 14.17 11.44
C ARG A 21 0.18 13.64 9.99
N ILE A 22 1.27 13.91 9.27
CA ILE A 22 1.46 13.38 7.92
C ILE A 22 1.57 11.85 7.96
N ASN A 23 2.26 11.29 8.96
CA ASN A 23 2.40 9.85 9.13
C ASN A 23 1.06 9.18 9.38
N GLU A 24 0.20 9.77 10.23
CA GLU A 24 -1.17 9.30 10.46
C GLU A 24 -1.95 9.26 9.14
N LEU A 25 -1.92 10.34 8.35
CA LEU A 25 -2.58 10.39 7.05
C LEU A 25 -2.03 9.36 6.05
N LEU A 26 -0.73 9.08 6.08
CA LEU A 26 -0.13 8.03 5.25
C LEU A 26 -0.65 6.64 5.63
N VAL A 27 -0.78 6.36 6.94
CA VAL A 27 -1.34 5.09 7.43
C VAL A 27 -2.80 4.95 7.00
N ASP A 28 -3.60 6.00 7.12
CA ASP A 28 -5.00 6.00 6.69
C ASP A 28 -5.14 5.71 5.19
N LEU A 29 -4.32 6.36 4.35
CA LEU A 29 -4.31 6.14 2.90
C LEU A 29 -3.88 4.71 2.53
N LEU A 30 -2.92 4.14 3.26
CA LEU A 30 -2.51 2.74 3.06
C LEU A 30 -3.64 1.79 3.46
N ALA A 31 -4.36 2.07 4.54
CA ALA A 31 -5.51 1.29 4.98
C ALA A 31 -6.64 1.32 3.93
N GLU A 32 -6.98 2.51 3.42
CA GLU A 32 -7.95 2.68 2.33
C GLU A 32 -7.52 1.90 1.08
N ARG A 33 -6.24 2.01 0.69
CA ARG A 33 -5.69 1.25 -0.45
C ARG A 33 -5.87 -0.26 -0.25
N MET A 34 -5.63 -0.77 0.96
CA MET A 34 -5.83 -2.20 1.25
C MET A 34 -7.30 -2.61 1.21
N GLN A 35 -8.24 -1.74 1.62
CA GLN A 35 -9.67 -2.02 1.47
C GLN A 35 -10.04 -2.24 -0.01
N VAL A 36 -9.55 -1.38 -0.91
CA VAL A 36 -9.73 -1.54 -2.36
C VAL A 36 -9.10 -2.84 -2.86
N CYS A 37 -7.89 -3.17 -2.41
CA CYS A 37 -7.21 -4.42 -2.77
C CYS A 37 -8.01 -5.67 -2.36
N ARG A 38 -8.64 -5.68 -1.18
CA ARG A 38 -9.51 -6.78 -0.74
C ARG A 38 -10.75 -6.94 -1.64
N LEU A 39 -11.32 -5.84 -2.13
CA LEU A 39 -12.41 -5.89 -3.11
C LEU A 39 -11.93 -6.47 -4.44
N ILE A 40 -10.74 -6.07 -4.90
CA ILE A 40 -10.11 -6.63 -6.10
C ILE A 40 -9.85 -8.13 -5.93
N ALA A 41 -9.36 -8.59 -4.78
CA ALA A 41 -9.15 -10.01 -4.49
C ALA A 41 -10.45 -10.83 -4.63
N ARG A 42 -11.58 -10.31 -4.14
CA ARG A 42 -12.89 -10.97 -4.31
C ARG A 42 -13.26 -11.13 -5.78
N VAL A 43 -13.04 -10.08 -6.58
CA VAL A 43 -13.28 -10.13 -8.04
C VAL A 43 -12.34 -11.10 -8.73
N LYS A 44 -11.05 -11.09 -8.35
CA LYS A 44 -10.04 -12.00 -8.91
C LYS A 44 -10.38 -13.46 -8.60
N SER A 45 -10.71 -13.76 -7.33
CA SER A 45 -11.13 -15.09 -6.89
C SER A 45 -12.34 -15.60 -7.66
N ALA A 46 -13.42 -14.81 -7.72
CA ALA A 46 -14.65 -15.18 -8.42
C ALA A 46 -14.46 -15.43 -9.93
N ARG A 47 -13.39 -14.90 -10.53
CA ARG A 47 -13.11 -14.99 -11.97
C ARG A 47 -11.88 -15.84 -12.30
N GLY A 48 -11.24 -16.48 -11.31
CA GLY A 48 -10.01 -17.25 -11.50
C GLY A 48 -8.84 -16.42 -12.03
N ILE A 49 -8.79 -15.12 -11.73
CA ILE A 49 -7.71 -14.22 -12.17
C ILE A 49 -6.53 -14.37 -11.20
N ALA A 50 -5.33 -14.50 -11.75
CA ALA A 50 -4.10 -14.57 -10.95
C ALA A 50 -3.88 -13.30 -10.11
N ILE A 51 -3.37 -13.50 -8.89
CA ILE A 51 -2.99 -12.40 -7.97
C ILE A 51 -1.94 -11.50 -8.62
N MET A 52 -0.86 -12.09 -9.09
CA MET A 52 0.25 -11.36 -9.72
C MET A 52 -0.08 -11.01 -11.17
N GLN A 53 -0.07 -9.72 -11.48
CA GLN A 53 -0.30 -9.19 -12.82
C GLN A 53 0.86 -8.26 -13.21
N PRO A 54 1.94 -8.79 -13.84
CA PRO A 54 3.18 -8.04 -14.07
C PRO A 54 2.97 -6.70 -14.80
N LEU A 55 2.09 -6.68 -15.80
CA LEU A 55 1.76 -5.45 -16.53
C LEU A 55 1.14 -4.38 -15.62
N ARG A 56 0.28 -4.78 -14.67
CA ARG A 56 -0.33 -3.85 -13.71
C ARG A 56 0.68 -3.33 -12.70
N VAL A 57 1.60 -4.18 -12.26
CA VAL A 57 2.72 -3.82 -11.37
C VAL A 57 3.61 -2.78 -12.06
N ASN A 58 4.05 -3.06 -13.28
CA ASN A 58 4.90 -2.14 -14.06
C ASN A 58 4.21 -0.79 -14.27
N ALA A 59 2.92 -0.79 -14.65
CA ALA A 59 2.16 0.45 -14.81
C ALA A 59 2.05 1.26 -13.51
N THR A 60 1.95 0.59 -12.34
CA THR A 60 1.97 1.29 -11.04
C THR A 60 3.32 1.94 -10.79
N LEU A 61 4.42 1.21 -11.02
CA LEU A 61 5.77 1.71 -10.79
C LEU A 61 6.09 2.88 -11.74
N ASP A 62 5.70 2.81 -13.00
CA ASP A 62 5.90 3.89 -13.96
C ASP A 62 5.10 5.14 -13.58
N GLN A 63 3.85 4.97 -13.13
CA GLN A 63 3.03 6.07 -12.63
C GLN A 63 3.68 6.78 -11.44
N VAL A 64 4.19 6.04 -10.45
CA VAL A 64 4.78 6.67 -9.24
C VAL A 64 6.14 7.30 -9.52
N ARG A 65 6.93 6.75 -10.45
CA ARG A 65 8.15 7.41 -10.94
C ARG A 65 7.84 8.72 -11.64
N ALA A 66 6.80 8.78 -12.46
CA ALA A 66 6.38 10.02 -13.11
C ALA A 66 5.93 11.09 -12.10
N LEU A 67 5.37 10.68 -10.96
CA LEU A 67 4.97 11.59 -9.88
C LEU A 67 6.15 12.12 -9.05
N SER A 68 7.33 11.49 -9.12
CA SER A 68 8.44 11.80 -8.21
C SER A 68 9.09 13.15 -8.53
N GLY A 69 9.40 13.42 -9.80
CA GLY A 69 10.13 14.61 -10.25
C GLY A 69 9.43 15.93 -9.86
N PRO A 70 8.16 16.15 -10.27
CA PRO A 70 7.42 17.37 -9.92
C PRO A 70 7.24 17.59 -8.41
N ARG A 71 7.38 16.53 -7.60
CA ARG A 71 7.20 16.55 -6.14
C ARG A 71 8.52 16.59 -5.37
N GLN A 72 9.65 16.77 -6.06
CA GLN A 72 10.98 16.80 -5.44
C GLN A 72 11.33 15.51 -4.67
N LEU A 73 10.82 14.37 -5.15
CA LEU A 73 11.12 13.06 -4.60
C LEU A 73 12.04 12.29 -5.56
N ARG A 74 13.04 11.60 -5.00
CA ARG A 74 13.91 10.71 -5.78
C ARG A 74 13.07 9.55 -6.35
N PRO A 75 13.14 9.24 -7.66
CA PRO A 75 12.38 8.15 -8.26
C PRO A 75 12.62 6.80 -7.57
N GLU A 76 13.85 6.51 -7.17
CA GLU A 76 14.27 5.25 -6.55
C GLU A 76 13.66 5.07 -5.16
N TYR A 77 13.45 6.18 -4.44
CA TYR A 77 12.78 6.16 -3.14
C TYR A 77 11.30 5.74 -3.28
N LEU A 78 10.58 6.33 -4.23
CA LEU A 78 9.19 5.94 -4.49
C LEU A 78 9.08 4.54 -5.10
N ASP A 79 10.02 4.14 -5.97
CA ASP A 79 10.06 2.78 -6.52
C ASP A 79 10.18 1.73 -5.41
N GLY A 80 11.14 1.91 -4.48
CA GLY A 80 11.32 1.01 -3.35
C GLY A 80 10.09 0.95 -2.43
N LEU A 81 9.53 2.11 -2.07
CA LEU A 81 8.32 2.17 -1.24
C LEU A 81 7.14 1.45 -1.90
N PHE A 82 6.89 1.69 -3.19
CA PHE A 82 5.77 1.06 -3.87
C PHE A 82 5.96 -0.42 -4.14
N ARG A 83 7.20 -0.92 -4.26
CA ARG A 83 7.45 -2.36 -4.26
C ARG A 83 7.01 -3.03 -2.97
N LEU A 84 7.35 -2.45 -1.82
CA LEU A 84 6.89 -2.95 -0.51
C LEU A 84 5.37 -2.94 -0.40
N ILE A 85 4.72 -1.86 -0.83
CA ILE A 85 3.25 -1.76 -0.83
C ILE A 85 2.62 -2.81 -1.76
N ILE A 86 3.21 -3.07 -2.94
CA ILE A 86 2.73 -4.07 -3.89
C ILE A 86 2.93 -5.49 -3.34
N GLU A 87 4.03 -5.77 -2.67
CA GLU A 87 4.28 -7.04 -2.00
C GLU A 87 3.22 -7.32 -0.93
N GLU A 88 2.97 -6.37 -0.02
CA GLU A 88 1.91 -6.50 0.99
C GLU A 88 0.53 -6.64 0.34
N THR A 89 0.29 -5.97 -0.79
CA THR A 89 -0.96 -6.15 -1.54
C THR A 89 -1.13 -7.60 -1.96
N CYS A 90 -0.11 -8.21 -2.54
CA CYS A 90 -0.18 -9.60 -2.99
C CYS A 90 -0.41 -10.55 -1.82
N ASP A 91 0.19 -10.29 -0.66
CA ASP A 91 -0.06 -11.08 0.56
C ASP A 91 -1.49 -10.93 1.06
N GLU A 92 -2.02 -9.71 1.09
CA GLU A 92 -3.40 -9.46 1.49
C GLU A 92 -4.40 -10.13 0.53
N GLU A 93 -4.16 -10.05 -0.77
CA GLU A 93 -4.98 -10.75 -1.76
C GLU A 93 -4.94 -12.27 -1.54
N ARG A 94 -3.76 -12.84 -1.27
CA ARG A 94 -3.62 -14.28 -0.93
C ARG A 94 -4.47 -14.65 0.30
N ARG A 95 -4.40 -13.87 1.38
CA ARG A 95 -5.17 -14.11 2.62
C ARG A 95 -6.67 -14.09 2.35
N VAL A 96 -7.17 -13.08 1.62
CA VAL A 96 -8.59 -12.98 1.28
C VAL A 96 -9.05 -14.14 0.42
N MET A 97 -8.30 -14.48 -0.62
CA MET A 97 -8.67 -15.58 -1.53
C MET A 97 -8.70 -16.92 -0.81
N ALA A 98 -7.73 -17.19 0.08
CA ALA A 98 -7.71 -18.41 0.89
C ALA A 98 -8.95 -18.54 1.80
N VAL A 99 -9.39 -17.44 2.42
CA VAL A 99 -10.62 -17.43 3.26
C VAL A 99 -11.88 -17.71 2.42
N LEU A 100 -11.95 -17.18 1.20
CA LEU A 100 -13.07 -17.42 0.29
C LEU A 100 -13.12 -18.89 -0.18
N GLU A 101 -11.97 -19.47 -0.49
CA GLU A 101 -11.86 -20.89 -0.90
C GLU A 101 -12.20 -21.87 0.22
N ALA A 102 -11.91 -21.51 1.48
CA ALA A 102 -12.22 -22.31 2.66
C ALA A 102 -13.70 -22.24 3.08
N SER A 103 -14.48 -21.29 2.56
CA SER A 103 -15.89 -21.13 2.92
C SER A 103 -16.78 -22.11 2.12
N PRO A 104 -17.59 -22.96 2.77
CA PRO A 104 -18.33 -24.04 2.12
C PRO A 104 -19.50 -23.59 1.21
N GLU A 105 -19.83 -22.31 1.17
CA GLU A 105 -20.96 -21.77 0.39
C GLU A 105 -20.63 -21.48 -1.10
N GLY A 106 -19.40 -21.74 -1.56
CA GLY A 106 -18.96 -21.47 -2.94
C GLY A 106 -19.05 -22.65 -3.93
N ARG A 107 -19.54 -23.82 -3.51
CA ARG A 107 -19.75 -24.97 -4.42
C ARG A 107 -21.21 -25.06 -4.83
N GLU A 108 -21.65 -24.17 -5.72
CA GLU A 108 -22.73 -24.58 -6.61
C GLU A 108 -22.20 -25.75 -7.46
N PRO A 109 -22.84 -26.94 -7.41
CA PRO A 109 -22.51 -27.99 -8.36
C PRO A 109 -22.92 -27.45 -9.73
N CYS A 110 -21.99 -27.47 -10.69
CA CYS A 110 -22.35 -27.37 -12.10
C CYS A 110 -23.42 -28.44 -12.37
N ALA A 111 -24.68 -28.02 -12.45
CA ALA A 111 -25.82 -28.90 -12.60
C ALA A 111 -25.88 -29.37 -14.06
N ARG A 112 -25.54 -30.65 -14.23
CA ARG A 112 -25.89 -31.63 -15.28
C ARG A 112 -25.85 -31.20 -16.75
#